data_AF-A0A3F3PI81-F1
#
_entry.id   AF-A0A3F3PI81-F1
#
_cell.length_a   1.000
_cell.length_b   1.000
_cell.length_c   1.000
_cell.angle_alpha   90.00
_cell.angle_beta   90.00
_cell.angle_gamma   90.00
#
_symmetry.space_group_name_H-M   'P 1'
#
loop_
_entity.id
_entity.type
_entity.pdbx_description
1 polymer ?
#
loop_
_entity_poly.entity_id
_entity_poly.type
_entity_poly.pdbx_seq_one_letter_code
_entity_poly.pdbx_strand_id
1 'polypeptide(L)'
;MVTIRIRGSDLLIITLRIFTLIYLTFFSANYFYNFITLPLDQVQNAFPDALVLLSFFIAASILSVLSIQARLNHGTVHLEQAAVITFLAIADASFIYIQFHHDKWIILFYASILLIMATQCLSHCLNIQDGIFFNFASICLTHGILTLIPAIHASLWSSACRQSMLASYLIFMALNATGCLSFLFQIPDRFGFAGSSKLVLHLCTAMGTVYLFNALLDAVNAGNGTELDGCRRSFW
;
A
#
# COMPACT_ATOMS: atom_id res chain seq x y z
N MET A 1 -36.23 5.69 -5.11
CA MET A 1 -35.96 4.24 -4.98
C MET A 1 -34.79 3.93 -5.90
N VAL A 2 -33.56 3.89 -5.38
CA VAL A 2 -32.35 3.63 -6.18
C VAL A 2 -32.22 2.11 -6.31
N THR A 3 -32.53 1.57 -7.49
CA THR A 3 -32.30 0.16 -7.80
C THR A 3 -30.79 -0.06 -7.96
N ILE A 4 -30.17 -0.66 -6.95
CA ILE A 4 -28.74 -1.03 -6.99
C ILE A 4 -28.59 -2.20 -7.96
N ARG A 5 -28.16 -1.93 -9.21
CA ARG A 5 -27.82 -2.97 -10.19
C ARG A 5 -26.37 -3.39 -10.02
N ILE A 6 -26.10 -4.35 -9.14
CA ILE A 6 -24.76 -4.92 -8.94
C ILE A 6 -24.47 -5.89 -10.09
N ARG A 7 -23.39 -5.68 -10.86
CA ARG A 7 -22.92 -6.66 -11.84
C ARG A 7 -22.23 -7.81 -11.10
N GLY A 8 -22.26 -9.03 -11.66
CA GLY A 8 -21.67 -10.22 -11.00
C GLY A 8 -20.19 -10.04 -10.62
N SER A 9 -19.39 -9.36 -11.45
CA SER A 9 -18.00 -9.03 -11.15
C SER A 9 -17.83 -8.03 -9.99
N ASP A 10 -18.77 -7.11 -9.80
CA ASP A 10 -18.72 -6.11 -8.74
C ASP A 10 -19.01 -6.73 -7.37
N LEU A 11 -19.86 -7.77 -7.30
CA LEU A 11 -20.11 -8.52 -6.07
C LEU A 11 -18.83 -9.20 -5.57
N LEU A 12 -18.06 -9.84 -6.46
CA LEU A 12 -16.79 -10.47 -6.10
C LEU A 12 -15.76 -9.45 -5.60
N ILE A 13 -15.71 -8.26 -6.21
CA ILE A 13 -14.84 -7.16 -5.77
C ILE A 13 -15.25 -6.67 -4.38
N ILE A 14 -16.55 -6.48 -4.12
CA ILE A 14 -17.06 -6.07 -2.81
C ILE A 14 -16.66 -7.10 -1.76
N THR A 15 -16.94 -8.39 -2.02
CA THR A 15 -16.60 -9.49 -1.11
C THR A 15 -15.10 -9.51 -0.81
N LEU A 16 -14.26 -9.41 -1.84
CA LEU A 16 -12.81 -9.36 -1.68
C LEU A 16 -12.36 -8.20 -0.78
N ARG A 17 -12.87 -6.98 -1.00
CA ARG A 17 -12.52 -5.81 -0.19
C ARG A 17 -13.03 -5.93 1.25
N ILE A 18 -14.18 -6.55 1.48
CA ILE A 18 -14.68 -6.87 2.83
C ILE A 18 -13.73 -7.86 3.52
N PHE A 19 -13.31 -8.92 2.85
CA PHE A 19 -12.34 -9.86 3.41
C PHE A 19 -11.02 -9.18 3.76
N THR A 20 -10.49 -8.32 2.88
CA THR A 20 -9.30 -7.53 3.17
C THR A 20 -9.49 -6.65 4.41
N LEU A 21 -10.63 -5.95 4.52
CA LEU A 21 -10.94 -5.11 5.69
C LEU A 21 -11.00 -5.92 6.98
N ILE A 22 -11.71 -7.05 6.99
CA ILE A 22 -11.84 -7.92 8.16
C ILE A 22 -10.46 -8.43 8.58
N TYR A 23 -9.66 -8.89 7.62
CA TYR A 23 -8.29 -9.37 7.87
C TYR A 23 -7.45 -8.28 8.52
N LEU A 24 -7.32 -7.12 7.87
CA LEU A 24 -6.52 -6.01 8.36
C LEU A 24 -6.99 -5.52 9.73
N THR A 25 -8.30 -5.44 9.94
CA THR A 25 -8.90 -5.00 11.21
C THR A 25 -8.57 -5.98 12.33
N PHE A 26 -8.73 -7.28 12.10
CA PHE A 26 -8.46 -8.31 13.10
C PHE A 26 -7.00 -8.27 13.59
N PHE A 27 -6.05 -8.27 12.65
CA PHE A 27 -4.63 -8.25 13.00
C PHE A 27 -4.18 -6.90 13.57
N SER A 28 -4.67 -5.78 13.04
CA SER A 28 -4.37 -4.45 13.61
C SER A 28 -4.93 -4.30 15.02
N ALA A 29 -6.18 -4.73 15.25
CA ALA A 29 -6.78 -4.68 16.58
C ALA A 29 -5.99 -5.52 17.59
N ASN A 30 -5.56 -6.72 17.20
CA ASN A 30 -4.70 -7.55 18.03
C ASN A 30 -3.36 -6.86 18.34
N TYR A 31 -2.71 -6.26 17.34
CA TYR A 31 -1.47 -5.51 17.55
C TYR A 31 -1.66 -4.32 18.50
N PHE A 32 -2.65 -3.45 18.25
CA PHE A 32 -2.86 -2.26 19.08
C PHE A 32 -3.35 -2.58 20.48
N TYR A 33 -4.11 -3.66 20.66
CA TYR A 33 -4.47 -4.17 21.98
C TYR A 33 -3.22 -4.52 22.79
N ASN A 34 -2.29 -5.27 22.19
CA ASN A 34 -1.02 -5.61 22.84
C ASN A 34 -0.13 -4.37 23.05
N PHE A 35 -0.10 -3.43 22.10
CA PHE A 35 0.66 -2.20 22.21
C PHE A 35 0.26 -1.35 23.43
N ILE A 36 -1.04 -1.23 23.71
CA ILE A 36 -1.55 -0.44 24.85
C ILE A 36 -1.17 -1.09 26.19
N THR A 37 -0.89 -2.40 26.21
CA THR A 37 -0.46 -3.11 27.43
C THR A 37 1.04 -3.01 27.71
N LEU A 38 1.82 -2.40 26.81
CA LEU A 38 3.27 -2.26 26.99
C LEU A 38 3.61 -1.25 28.11
N PRO A 39 4.69 -1.48 28.87
CA PRO A 39 5.29 -0.49 29.77
C PRO A 39 5.64 0.82 29.03
N LEU A 40 5.57 1.96 29.72
CA LEU A 40 5.71 3.29 29.12
C LEU A 40 7.04 3.50 28.38
N ASP A 41 8.13 2.96 28.91
CA ASP A 41 9.47 2.99 28.32
C ASP A 41 9.55 2.20 27.00
N GLN A 42 8.83 1.08 26.91
CA GLN A 42 8.73 0.29 25.68
C GLN A 42 7.82 0.96 24.65
N VAL A 43 6.72 1.57 25.10
CA VAL A 43 5.79 2.33 24.25
C VAL A 43 6.51 3.48 23.54
N GLN A 44 7.34 4.25 24.25
CA GLN A 44 8.06 5.38 23.65
C GLN A 44 8.97 4.97 22.49
N ASN A 45 9.63 3.82 22.63
CA ASN A 45 10.52 3.31 21.58
C ASN A 45 9.74 2.68 20.41
N ALA A 46 8.62 2.02 20.68
CA ALA A 46 7.80 1.35 19.67
C ALA A 46 6.76 2.26 18.99
N PHE A 47 6.54 3.49 19.51
CA PHE A 47 5.50 4.39 19.02
C PHE A 47 5.66 4.80 17.54
N PRO A 48 6.85 5.16 17.05
CA PRO A 48 7.02 5.47 15.63
C PRO A 48 6.66 4.30 14.71
N ASP A 49 7.03 3.07 15.09
CA ASP A 49 6.72 1.86 14.33
C ASP A 49 5.21 1.55 14.33
N ALA A 50 4.54 1.78 15.48
CA ALA A 50 3.10 1.67 15.59
C ALA A 50 2.36 2.71 14.71
N LEU A 51 2.88 3.93 14.56
CA LEU A 51 2.31 4.94 13.67
C LEU A 51 2.41 4.53 12.20
N VAL A 52 3.52 3.90 11.80
CA VAL A 52 3.67 3.39 10.43
C VAL A 52 2.62 2.32 10.14
N LEU A 53 2.46 1.34 11.02
CA LEU A 53 1.44 0.30 10.87
C LEU A 53 0.02 0.89 10.86
N LEU A 54 -0.25 1.87 11.74
CA LEU A 54 -1.54 2.56 11.82
C LEU A 54 -1.86 3.31 10.52
N SER A 55 -0.89 4.06 9.99
CA SER A 55 -1.07 4.82 8.75
C SER A 55 -1.36 3.91 7.56
N PHE A 56 -0.64 2.79 7.45
CA PHE A 56 -0.87 1.77 6.44
C PHE A 56 -2.28 1.17 6.56
N PHE A 57 -2.67 0.78 7.78
CA PHE A 57 -4.00 0.23 8.06
C PHE A 57 -5.13 1.19 7.67
N ILE A 58 -5.03 2.46 8.06
CA ILE A 58 -6.03 3.49 7.74
C ILE A 58 -6.13 3.66 6.21
N ALA A 59 -5.00 3.79 5.52
CA ALA A 59 -4.98 3.98 4.07
C ALA A 59 -5.59 2.80 3.30
N ALA A 60 -5.20 1.57 3.67
CA ALA A 60 -5.75 0.34 3.08
C ALA A 60 -7.26 0.20 3.36
N SER A 61 -7.70 0.61 4.55
CA SER A 61 -9.11 0.58 4.94
C SER A 61 -9.93 1.60 4.15
N ILE A 62 -9.45 2.83 4.04
CA ILE A 62 -10.08 3.89 3.23
C ILE A 62 -10.21 3.43 1.77
N LEU A 63 -9.14 2.90 1.19
CA LEU A 63 -9.17 2.36 -0.18
C LEU A 63 -10.23 1.25 -0.33
N SER A 64 -10.31 0.34 0.64
CA SER A 64 -11.28 -0.76 0.59
C SER A 64 -12.72 -0.28 0.72
N VAL A 65 -12.99 0.65 1.64
CA VAL A 65 -14.32 1.26 1.82
C VAL A 65 -14.74 2.03 0.58
N LEU A 66 -13.86 2.87 0.02
CA LEU A 66 -14.17 3.64 -1.19
C LEU A 66 -14.33 2.74 -2.42
N SER A 67 -13.55 1.66 -2.53
CA SER A 67 -13.74 0.62 -3.53
C SER A 67 -15.15 0.04 -3.45
N ILE A 68 -15.61 -0.35 -2.25
CA ILE A 68 -16.96 -0.90 -2.03
C ILE A 68 -18.02 0.13 -2.43
N GLN A 69 -17.93 1.37 -1.93
CA GLN A 69 -18.89 2.43 -2.21
C GLN A 69 -18.99 2.75 -3.71
N ALA A 70 -17.87 2.78 -4.42
CA ALA A 70 -17.84 3.03 -5.86
C ALA A 70 -18.56 1.93 -6.66
N ARG A 71 -18.62 0.68 -6.15
CA ARG A 71 -19.40 -0.43 -6.77
C ARG A 71 -20.86 -0.45 -6.32
N LEU A 72 -21.18 0.17 -5.19
CA LEU A 72 -22.56 0.40 -4.72
C LEU A 72 -23.22 1.65 -5.34
N ASN A 73 -22.66 2.18 -6.43
CA ASN A 73 -23.23 3.26 -7.25
C ASN A 73 -23.20 4.66 -6.59
N HIS A 74 -22.26 4.94 -5.68
CA HIS A 74 -22.19 6.21 -4.96
C HIS A 74 -21.46 7.37 -5.68
N GLY A 75 -21.08 7.25 -6.96
CA GLY A 75 -20.38 8.33 -7.68
C GLY A 75 -18.98 8.69 -7.13
N THR A 76 -18.41 7.83 -6.29
CA THR A 76 -17.15 8.05 -5.55
C THR A 76 -15.88 7.59 -6.29
N VAL A 77 -15.94 7.45 -7.62
CA VAL A 77 -14.82 6.89 -8.41
C VAL A 77 -13.54 7.75 -8.32
N HIS A 78 -13.67 9.07 -8.30
CA HIS A 78 -12.53 9.99 -8.13
C HIS A 78 -11.91 9.87 -6.73
N LEU A 79 -12.71 9.62 -5.69
CA LEU A 79 -12.23 9.39 -4.33
C LEU A 79 -11.48 8.05 -4.23
N GLU A 80 -11.96 7.01 -4.92
CA GLU A 80 -11.24 5.74 -4.99
C GLU A 80 -9.85 5.92 -5.64
N GLN A 81 -9.76 6.69 -6.72
CA GLN A 81 -8.48 7.00 -7.38
C GLN A 81 -7.53 7.76 -6.44
N ALA A 82 -8.02 8.78 -5.74
CA ALA A 82 -7.24 9.50 -4.74
C ALA A 82 -6.78 8.58 -3.59
N ALA A 83 -7.63 7.65 -3.16
CA ALA A 83 -7.30 6.67 -2.13
C ALA A 83 -6.23 5.67 -2.59
N VAL A 84 -6.22 5.26 -3.86
CA VAL A 84 -5.14 4.43 -4.41
C VAL A 84 -3.80 5.16 -4.36
N ILE A 85 -3.73 6.42 -4.80
CA ILE A 85 -2.49 7.20 -4.76
C ILE A 85 -2.00 7.38 -3.31
N THR A 86 -2.92 7.71 -2.41
CA THR A 86 -2.62 7.85 -0.98
C THR A 86 -2.10 6.54 -0.39
N PHE A 87 -2.74 5.41 -0.74
CA PHE A 87 -2.34 4.09 -0.28
C PHE A 87 -0.95 3.69 -0.79
N LEU A 88 -0.65 3.92 -2.08
CA LEU A 88 0.68 3.65 -2.64
C LEU A 88 1.75 4.47 -1.94
N ALA A 89 1.53 5.78 -1.80
CA ALA A 89 2.48 6.67 -1.13
C ALA A 89 2.75 6.24 0.32
N ILE A 90 1.72 5.83 1.06
CA ILE A 90 1.86 5.32 2.43
C ILE A 90 2.60 3.98 2.44
N ALA A 91 2.28 3.05 1.54
CA ALA A 91 2.97 1.77 1.43
C ALA A 91 4.47 1.96 1.17
N ASP A 92 4.82 2.87 0.27
CA ASP A 92 6.20 3.19 -0.07
C ASP A 92 6.93 3.88 1.09
N ALA A 93 6.26 4.81 1.77
CA ALA A 93 6.81 5.47 2.96
C ALA A 93 7.03 4.47 4.11
N SER A 94 6.11 3.52 4.33
CA SER A 94 6.25 2.45 5.31
C SER A 94 7.46 1.56 4.97
N PHE A 95 7.63 1.20 3.69
CA PHE A 95 8.80 0.45 3.24
C PHE A 95 10.10 1.21 3.51
N ILE A 96 10.21 2.45 3.08
CA ILE A 96 11.42 3.27 3.27
C ILE A 96 11.76 3.42 4.75
N TYR A 97 10.77 3.74 5.58
CA TYR A 97 10.98 3.91 7.02
C TYR A 97 11.52 2.63 7.66
N ILE A 98 10.93 1.48 7.35
CA ILE A 98 11.34 0.20 7.94
C ILE A 98 12.68 -0.26 7.38
N GLN A 99 12.92 -0.11 6.07
CA GLN A 99 14.11 -0.60 5.41
C GLN A 99 15.36 0.21 5.77
N PHE A 100 15.22 1.53 5.90
CA PHE A 100 16.30 2.47 6.19
C PHE A 100 16.24 3.02 7.61
N HIS A 101 15.67 2.27 8.56
CA HIS A 101 15.39 2.73 9.93
C HIS A 101 16.55 3.45 10.63
N HIS A 102 17.80 3.08 10.35
CA HIS A 102 18.99 3.70 10.93
C HIS A 102 19.53 4.91 10.15
N ASP A 103 19.13 5.10 8.90
CA ASP A 103 19.58 6.20 8.03
C ASP A 103 18.49 7.27 7.85
N LYS A 104 18.42 8.18 8.82
CA LYS A 104 17.42 9.26 8.85
C LYS A 104 17.48 10.18 7.64
N TRP A 105 18.66 10.35 7.04
CA TRP A 105 18.83 11.22 5.87
C TRP A 105 18.21 10.59 4.63
N ILE A 106 18.44 9.29 4.42
CA ILE A 106 17.81 8.55 3.33
C ILE A 106 16.28 8.54 3.49
N ILE A 107 15.79 8.29 4.71
CA ILE A 107 14.34 8.36 5.00
C ILE A 107 13.78 9.73 4.63
N LEU A 108 14.40 10.82 5.12
CA LEU A 108 13.90 12.17 4.88
C LEU A 108 13.90 12.53 3.39
N PHE A 109 14.96 12.15 2.66
CA PHE A 109 15.09 12.40 1.23
C PHE A 109 13.97 11.70 0.45
N TYR A 110 13.78 10.39 0.64
CA TYR A 110 12.75 9.66 -0.08
C TYR A 110 11.33 10.05 0.36
N ALA A 111 11.09 10.29 1.65
CA ALA A 111 9.79 10.75 2.13
C ALA A 111 9.40 12.11 1.50
N SER A 112 10.38 13.02 1.33
CA SER A 112 10.15 14.31 0.66
C SER A 112 9.76 14.12 -0.81
N ILE A 113 10.45 13.24 -1.54
CA ILE A 113 10.13 12.91 -2.94
C ILE A 113 8.74 12.28 -3.03
N LEU A 114 8.43 11.30 -2.19
CA LEU A 114 7.11 10.66 -2.16
C LEU A 114 5.99 11.66 -1.88
N LEU A 115 6.20 12.60 -0.94
CA LEU A 115 5.21 13.62 -0.62
C LEU A 115 4.96 14.56 -1.82
N ILE A 116 6.01 15.02 -2.49
CA ILE A 116 5.88 15.87 -3.68
C ILE A 116 5.16 15.12 -4.81
N MET A 117 5.53 13.87 -5.05
CA MET A 117 4.88 13.05 -6.09
C MET A 117 3.41 12.78 -5.75
N ALA A 118 3.10 12.39 -4.52
CA ALA A 118 1.74 12.10 -4.09
C ALA A 118 0.84 13.33 -4.18
N THR A 119 1.33 14.50 -3.76
CA THR A 119 0.58 15.77 -3.87
C THR A 119 0.32 16.16 -5.32
N GLN A 120 1.30 16.02 -6.21
CA GLN A 120 1.10 16.23 -7.65
C GLN A 120 0.07 15.25 -8.23
N CYS A 121 0.19 13.95 -7.94
CA CYS A 121 -0.74 12.93 -8.41
C CYS A 121 -2.17 13.17 -7.88
N LEU A 122 -2.31 13.53 -6.60
CA LEU A 122 -3.59 13.86 -5.99
C LEU A 122 -4.22 15.12 -6.60
N SER A 123 -3.42 16.14 -6.91
CA SER A 123 -3.92 17.34 -7.57
C SER A 123 -4.57 17.02 -8.92
N HIS A 124 -3.99 16.09 -9.68
CA HIS A 124 -4.58 15.61 -10.94
C HIS A 124 -5.84 14.75 -10.72
N CYS A 125 -5.93 13.98 -9.63
CA CYS A 125 -7.12 13.17 -9.33
C CYS A 125 -8.32 14.01 -8.84
N LEU A 126 -8.04 15.15 -8.20
CA LEU A 126 -9.06 16.03 -7.61
C LEU A 126 -9.46 17.20 -8.52
N ASN A 127 -8.61 17.58 -9.47
CA ASN A 127 -8.89 18.67 -10.39
C ASN A 127 -9.73 18.17 -11.58
N ILE A 128 -11.06 18.16 -11.39
CA ILE A 128 -12.06 17.69 -12.36
C ILE A 128 -12.16 18.63 -13.59
N GLN A 129 -11.59 19.83 -13.53
CA GLN A 129 -11.81 20.91 -14.50
C GLN A 129 -10.89 20.87 -15.73
N ASP A 130 -9.74 20.22 -15.66
CA ASP A 130 -8.80 20.20 -16.77
C ASP A 130 -9.06 18.98 -17.66
N GLY A 131 -9.58 19.21 -18.87
CA GLY A 131 -9.84 18.20 -19.91
C GLY A 131 -8.61 17.42 -20.41
N ILE A 132 -7.51 17.45 -19.66
CA ILE A 132 -6.31 16.63 -19.82
C ILE A 132 -6.44 15.46 -18.85
N PHE A 133 -7.22 14.45 -19.22
CA PHE A 133 -7.20 13.18 -18.52
C PHE A 133 -5.86 12.50 -18.79
N PHE A 134 -4.85 12.75 -17.95
CA PHE A 134 -3.80 11.75 -17.79
C PHE A 134 -4.50 10.45 -17.42
N ASN A 135 -4.28 9.40 -18.22
CA ASN A 135 -4.84 8.09 -17.92
C ASN A 135 -4.36 7.71 -16.51
N PHE A 136 -5.29 7.57 -15.55
CA PHE A 136 -4.99 7.28 -14.15
C PHE A 136 -4.01 6.10 -14.00
N ALA A 137 -4.11 5.10 -14.88
CA ALA A 137 -3.17 3.99 -14.92
C ALA A 137 -1.73 4.42 -15.25
N SER A 138 -1.52 5.42 -16.10
CA SER A 138 -0.20 6.00 -16.38
C SER A 138 0.37 6.73 -15.17
N ILE A 139 -0.47 7.41 -14.38
CA ILE A 139 -0.04 8.05 -13.12
C ILE A 139 0.43 6.97 -12.14
N CYS A 140 -0.39 5.92 -11.92
CA CYS A 140 -0.03 4.80 -11.05
C CYS A 140 1.24 4.08 -11.52
N LEU A 141 1.42 3.88 -12.83
CA LEU A 141 2.60 3.22 -13.38
C LEU A 141 3.86 4.09 -13.24
N THR A 142 3.74 5.40 -13.46
CA THR A 142 4.85 6.35 -13.25
C THR A 142 5.24 6.39 -11.77
N HIS A 143 4.26 6.47 -10.88
CA HIS A 143 4.48 6.39 -9.44
C HIS A 143 5.22 5.10 -9.07
N GLY A 144 4.73 3.95 -9.57
CA GLY A 144 5.35 2.65 -9.33
C GLY A 144 6.80 2.52 -9.85
N ILE A 145 7.11 3.10 -11.02
CA ILE A 145 8.48 3.09 -11.54
C ILE A 145 9.41 3.92 -10.64
N LEU A 146 8.95 5.10 -10.21
CA LEU A 146 9.75 5.97 -9.34
C LEU A 146 9.97 5.35 -7.96
N THR A 147 9.02 4.56 -7.47
CA THR A 147 9.12 3.90 -6.16
C THR A 147 9.95 2.61 -6.21
N LEU A 148 10.38 2.14 -7.39
CA LEU A 148 11.43 1.14 -7.51
C LEU A 148 12.81 1.68 -7.12
N ILE A 149 13.05 2.99 -7.22
CA ILE A 149 14.35 3.60 -6.88
C ILE A 149 14.79 3.25 -5.44
N PRO A 150 13.97 3.47 -4.38
CA PRO A 150 14.36 3.08 -3.02
C PRO A 150 14.54 1.56 -2.86
N ALA A 151 13.81 0.72 -3.60
CA ALA A 151 13.99 -0.73 -3.56
C ALA A 151 15.32 -1.17 -4.20
N ILE A 152 15.67 -0.59 -5.35
CA ILE A 152 16.97 -0.82 -6.00
C ILE A 152 18.09 -0.32 -5.09
N HIS A 153 17.94 0.86 -4.51
CA HIS A 153 18.89 1.39 -3.54
C HIS A 153 19.06 0.41 -2.37
N ALA A 154 17.97 -0.05 -1.76
CA ALA A 154 18.01 -1.04 -0.69
C ALA A 154 18.69 -2.36 -1.12
N SER A 155 18.54 -2.81 -2.36
CA SER A 155 19.19 -4.04 -2.83
C SER A 155 20.72 -3.92 -2.99
N LEU A 156 21.21 -2.71 -3.23
CA LEU A 156 22.63 -2.43 -3.47
C LEU A 156 23.34 -1.92 -2.22
N TRP A 157 22.58 -1.50 -1.21
CA TRP A 157 23.12 -0.79 -0.07
C TRP A 157 23.31 -1.71 1.13
N SER A 158 24.53 -1.71 1.68
CA SER A 158 24.91 -2.59 2.80
C SER A 158 24.19 -2.27 4.12
N SER A 159 23.56 -1.09 4.26
CA SER A 159 22.77 -0.70 5.45
C SER A 159 21.32 -1.18 5.42
N ALA A 160 20.89 -1.85 4.36
CA ALA A 160 19.53 -2.33 4.21
C ALA A 160 19.34 -3.62 5.03
N CYS A 161 18.95 -3.48 6.29
CA CYS A 161 19.03 -4.55 7.29
C CYS A 161 17.94 -5.63 7.20
N ARG A 162 16.82 -5.35 6.50
CA ARG A 162 15.62 -6.22 6.51
C ARG A 162 15.37 -6.81 5.12
N GLN A 163 16.09 -7.85 4.75
CA GLN A 163 15.96 -8.48 3.43
C GLN A 163 14.55 -9.05 3.19
N SER A 164 13.87 -9.54 4.24
CA SER A 164 12.48 -10.01 4.18
C SER A 164 11.49 -8.91 3.80
N MET A 165 11.72 -7.67 4.25
CA MET A 165 10.90 -6.52 3.92
C MET A 165 11.06 -6.11 2.46
N LEU A 166 12.30 -6.08 1.95
CA LEU A 166 12.57 -5.83 0.54
C LEU A 166 11.89 -6.84 -0.38
N ALA A 167 12.00 -8.14 -0.09
CA ALA A 167 11.34 -9.18 -0.86
C ALA A 167 9.81 -9.02 -0.87
N SER A 168 9.22 -8.75 0.30
CA SER A 168 7.78 -8.55 0.45
C SER A 168 7.29 -7.31 -0.29
N TYR A 169 8.07 -6.22 -0.27
CA TYR A 169 7.79 -5.00 -1.00
C TYR A 169 7.88 -5.21 -2.52
N LEU A 170 8.87 -5.96 -3.01
CA LEU A 170 8.96 -6.32 -4.43
C LEU A 170 7.78 -7.18 -4.89
N ILE A 171 7.31 -8.12 -4.05
CA ILE A 171 6.09 -8.90 -4.33
C ILE A 171 4.86 -7.98 -4.38
N PHE A 172 4.73 -7.05 -3.44
CA PHE A 172 3.67 -6.03 -3.45
C PHE A 172 3.68 -5.23 -4.76
N MET A 173 4.85 -4.73 -5.17
CA MET A 173 5.02 -3.98 -6.42
C MET A 173 4.67 -4.82 -7.64
N ALA A 174 5.15 -6.06 -7.72
CA ALA A 174 4.89 -6.97 -8.82
C ALA A 174 3.39 -7.30 -8.94
N LEU A 175 2.71 -7.55 -7.81
CA LEU A 175 1.26 -7.80 -7.81
C LEU A 175 0.49 -6.57 -8.32
N ASN A 176 0.78 -5.38 -7.79
CA ASN A 176 0.12 -4.14 -8.23
C ASN A 176 0.37 -3.85 -9.72
N ALA A 177 1.61 -4.01 -10.19
CA ALA A 177 1.96 -3.87 -11.60
C ALA A 177 1.21 -4.89 -12.46
N THR A 178 1.16 -6.15 -12.05
CA THR A 178 0.42 -7.21 -12.76
C THR A 178 -1.06 -6.86 -12.87
N GLY A 179 -1.70 -6.48 -11.76
CA GLY A 179 -3.10 -6.06 -11.77
C GLY A 179 -3.36 -4.84 -12.66
N CYS A 180 -2.47 -3.85 -12.63
CA CYS A 180 -2.56 -2.65 -13.47
C CYS A 180 -2.43 -2.99 -14.96
N LEU A 181 -1.43 -3.80 -15.33
CA LEU A 181 -1.21 -4.22 -16.72
C LEU A 181 -2.36 -5.11 -17.23
N SER A 182 -2.87 -6.02 -16.40
CA SER A 182 -4.06 -6.82 -16.73
C SER A 182 -5.27 -5.93 -17.04
N PHE A 183 -5.49 -4.89 -16.23
CA PHE A 183 -6.55 -3.91 -16.48
C PHE A 183 -6.33 -3.09 -17.76
N LEU A 184 -5.12 -2.57 -17.97
CA LEU A 184 -4.75 -1.76 -19.14
C LEU A 184 -4.89 -2.53 -20.45
N PHE A 185 -4.39 -3.77 -20.49
CA PHE A 185 -4.48 -4.62 -21.67
C PHE A 185 -5.81 -5.37 -21.78
N GLN A 186 -6.73 -5.17 -20.82
CA GLN A 186 -8.01 -5.87 -20.74
C GLN A 186 -7.86 -7.39 -20.79
N ILE A 187 -6.83 -7.92 -20.11
CA ILE A 187 -6.63 -9.36 -19.94
C ILE A 187 -7.22 -9.74 -18.56
N PRO A 188 -8.10 -10.75 -18.47
CA PRO A 188 -8.47 -11.71 -19.51
C PRO A 188 -9.75 -11.39 -20.28
N ASP A 189 -10.30 -10.16 -20.20
CA ASP A 189 -11.53 -9.78 -20.90
C ASP A 189 -11.45 -10.06 -22.42
N ARG A 190 -10.30 -9.82 -23.03
CA ARG A 190 -10.01 -10.12 -24.45
C ARG A 190 -10.13 -11.61 -24.81
N PHE A 191 -10.04 -12.50 -23.84
CA PHE A 191 -10.19 -13.95 -24.01
C PHE A 191 -11.60 -14.45 -23.70
N GLY A 192 -12.59 -13.55 -23.57
CA GLY A 192 -14.01 -13.89 -23.38
C GLY A 192 -14.48 -13.86 -21.91
N PHE A 193 -13.62 -13.49 -20.98
CA PHE A 193 -13.95 -13.39 -19.55
C PHE A 193 -14.38 -11.97 -19.19
N ALA A 194 -15.60 -11.57 -19.56
CA ALA A 194 -16.05 -10.19 -19.42
C ALA A 194 -16.03 -9.66 -17.96
N GLY A 195 -15.31 -8.56 -17.73
CA GLY A 195 -15.22 -7.90 -16.42
C GLY A 195 -14.20 -8.52 -15.46
N SER A 196 -13.42 -9.49 -15.93
CA SER A 196 -12.40 -10.18 -15.14
C SER A 196 -11.11 -9.37 -15.00
N SER A 197 -10.76 -8.48 -15.93
CA SER A 197 -9.55 -7.65 -15.80
C SER A 197 -9.61 -6.72 -14.57
N LYS A 198 -10.80 -6.13 -14.31
CA LYS A 198 -11.09 -5.34 -13.11
C LYS A 198 -11.00 -6.21 -11.85
N LEU A 199 -11.54 -7.43 -11.88
CA LEU A 199 -11.45 -8.36 -10.75
C LEU A 199 -9.99 -8.72 -10.46
N VAL A 200 -9.18 -9.00 -11.48
CA VAL A 200 -7.74 -9.28 -11.35
C VAL A 200 -7.01 -8.09 -10.71
N LEU A 201 -7.29 -6.86 -11.14
CA LEU A 201 -6.72 -5.66 -10.53
C LEU A 201 -7.01 -5.59 -9.02
N HIS A 202 -8.27 -5.82 -8.63
CA HIS A 202 -8.65 -5.79 -7.21
C HIS A 202 -8.03 -6.94 -6.42
N LEU A 203 -7.98 -8.15 -7.00
CA LEU A 203 -7.36 -9.32 -6.40
C LEU A 203 -5.86 -9.08 -6.14
N CYS A 204 -5.14 -8.62 -7.15
CA CYS A 204 -3.73 -8.28 -7.05
C CYS A 204 -3.46 -7.20 -6.01
N THR A 205 -4.24 -6.11 -6.01
CA THR A 205 -4.10 -5.06 -4.97
C THR A 205 -4.38 -5.63 -3.58
N ALA A 206 -5.47 -6.38 -3.39
CA ALA A 206 -5.81 -6.97 -2.09
C ALA A 206 -4.73 -7.93 -1.58
N MET A 207 -4.24 -8.83 -2.44
CA MET A 207 -3.15 -9.75 -2.08
C MET A 207 -1.88 -8.99 -1.75
N GLY A 208 -1.50 -8.00 -2.58
CA GLY A 208 -0.33 -7.16 -2.33
C GLY A 208 -0.44 -6.46 -0.98
N THR A 209 -1.59 -5.83 -0.68
CA THR A 209 -1.85 -5.17 0.60
C THR A 209 -1.67 -6.13 1.78
N VAL A 210 -2.23 -7.34 1.71
CA VAL A 210 -2.10 -8.35 2.77
C VAL A 210 -0.65 -8.80 2.96
N TYR A 211 0.07 -9.07 1.85
CA TYR A 211 1.48 -9.46 1.91
C TYR A 211 2.35 -8.39 2.57
N LEU A 212 2.22 -7.14 2.12
CA LEU A 212 3.02 -6.04 2.68
C LEU A 212 2.62 -5.74 4.13
N PHE A 213 1.33 -5.82 4.47
CA PHE A 213 0.86 -5.64 5.83
C PHE A 213 1.45 -6.68 6.79
N ASN A 214 1.50 -7.96 6.39
CA ASN A 214 2.11 -9.01 7.22
C ASN A 214 3.61 -8.77 7.40
N ALA A 215 4.31 -8.40 6.32
CA ALA A 215 5.73 -8.06 6.42
C ALA A 215 5.97 -6.86 7.34
N LEU A 216 5.12 -5.84 7.29
CA LEU A 216 5.18 -4.71 8.22
C LEU A 216 4.92 -5.15 9.66
N LEU A 217 3.89 -5.98 9.88
CA LEU A 217 3.54 -6.51 11.20
C LEU A 217 4.70 -7.33 11.79
N ASP A 218 5.29 -8.20 11.00
CA ASP A 218 6.46 -8.99 11.39
C ASP A 218 7.66 -8.08 11.68
N ALA A 219 7.89 -7.07 10.84
CA ALA A 219 8.98 -6.12 10.97
C ALA A 219 8.87 -5.27 12.26
N VAL A 220 7.67 -4.82 12.63
CA VAL A 220 7.48 -4.05 13.88
C VAL A 220 7.54 -4.95 15.11
N ASN A 221 7.08 -6.20 15.02
CA ASN A 221 7.18 -7.17 16.12
C ASN A 221 8.62 -7.71 16.30
N ALA A 222 9.38 -7.87 15.22
CA ALA A 222 10.76 -8.33 15.22
C ALA A 222 11.77 -7.25 15.66
N GLY A 223 11.31 -6.02 15.93
CA GLY A 223 12.11 -4.93 16.53
C GLY A 223 12.82 -5.28 17.85
N ASN A 224 12.56 -6.47 18.42
CA ASN A 224 13.19 -7.02 19.62
C ASN A 224 14.27 -8.11 19.37
N GLY A 225 14.74 -8.32 18.13
CA GLY A 225 15.63 -9.45 17.78
C GLY A 225 16.85 -9.15 16.89
N THR A 226 17.82 -10.08 16.92
CA THR A 226 19.23 -10.07 16.46
C THR A 226 19.58 -9.54 15.06
N GLU A 227 18.64 -9.38 14.13
CA GLU A 227 18.92 -8.85 12.79
C GLU A 227 19.27 -7.35 12.80
N LEU A 228 18.68 -6.57 13.71
CA LEU A 228 18.99 -5.15 13.90
C LEU A 228 20.39 -4.94 14.49
N ASP A 229 20.82 -5.82 15.40
CA ASP A 229 22.11 -5.73 16.09
C ASP A 229 23.30 -6.06 15.17
N GLY A 230 23.13 -7.01 14.24
CA GLY A 230 24.16 -7.31 13.24
C GLY A 230 24.41 -6.14 12.28
N CYS A 231 23.34 -5.40 11.98
CA CYS A 231 23.38 -4.28 11.05
C CYS A 231 23.86 -2.98 11.71
N ARG A 232 23.59 -2.76 13.01
CA ARG A 232 24.18 -1.64 13.76
C ARG A 232 25.70 -1.74 13.85
N ARG A 233 26.26 -2.95 13.93
CA ARG A 233 27.71 -3.18 14.07
C ARG A 233 28.54 -2.96 12.80
N SER A 234 27.91 -2.92 11.61
CA SER A 234 28.63 -2.65 10.35
C SER A 234 28.79 -1.15 10.04
N PHE A 235 28.17 -0.28 10.84
CA PHE A 235 28.21 1.18 10.68
C PHE A 235 29.00 1.92 11.78
N TRP A 236 29.66 1.17 12.69
CA TRP A 236 30.57 1.70 13.71
C TRP A 236 31.92 1.01 13.64
#